data_AF-A0A7C4S2H5-F1
#
_entry.id   AF-A0A7C4S2H5-F1
#
_cell.length_a   1.000
_cell.length_b   1.000
_cell.length_c   1.000
_cell.angle_alpha   90.00
_cell.angle_beta   90.00
_cell.angle_gamma   90.00
#
_symmetry.space_group_name_H-M   'P 1'
#
loop_
_entity.id
_entity.type
_entity.pdbx_description
1 polymer ?
#
loop_
_entity_poly.entity_id
_entity_poly.type
_entity_poly.pdbx_seq_one_letter_code
_entity_poly.pdbx_strand_id
1 'polypeptide(L)'
;MQALSSPDYEYLDAGAGGRLERFGPYVLDRPSPVALWAREHPELWPRAAGVYHRSSSGGGHWSFRARLPQTWPLRWNQFTFEIKPTGFGHMGFFPEHTGHWPWVAEQVARRPGCRVLNLFAYTGALTLLCAGAGAEVCHVDAVREINEWARRNAAASGLSGAPVRWITDDVLKFTARELRRGRRYEALIADPPSYGKGPQGEKWILEEQILRLLEQLLALTSDQPRFVLFTSHTPGFSPPLLRNLLRPWQDRFGGEIEAGTMTLASANCRCVLPSGCFARWRAEKTSRARAAEAAPAARAAQGRRTAEPAP
;
A
#
# COMPACT_ATOMS: atom_id res chain seq x y z
N MET A 1 -8.21 3.04 8.96
CA MET A 1 -8.13 3.54 7.58
C MET A 1 -8.85 2.56 6.69
N GLN A 2 -9.98 2.99 6.15
CA GLN A 2 -10.81 2.14 5.31
C GLN A 2 -10.26 2.10 3.89
N ALA A 3 -10.31 0.93 3.26
CA ALA A 3 -10.12 0.79 1.82
C ALA A 3 -11.10 1.66 1.04
N LEU A 4 -10.68 2.11 -0.14
CA LEU A 4 -11.57 2.77 -1.08
C LEU A 4 -12.54 1.73 -1.70
N SER A 5 -13.55 2.21 -2.39
CA SER A 5 -14.43 1.38 -3.21
C SER A 5 -13.96 1.33 -4.66
N SER A 6 -14.30 0.24 -5.36
CA SER A 6 -14.16 0.10 -6.81
C SER A 6 -15.36 -0.71 -7.35
N PRO A 7 -15.86 -0.45 -8.56
CA PRO A 7 -16.86 -1.32 -9.18
C PRO A 7 -16.37 -2.78 -9.32
N ASP A 8 -15.07 -2.98 -9.53
CA ASP A 8 -14.46 -4.28 -9.77
C ASP A 8 -14.11 -5.01 -8.46
N TYR A 9 -14.22 -4.38 -7.29
CA TYR A 9 -13.92 -5.02 -6.00
C TYR A 9 -14.98 -4.71 -4.95
N GLU A 10 -15.39 -5.72 -4.20
CA GLU A 10 -16.31 -5.53 -3.08
C GLU A 10 -16.00 -6.47 -1.93
N TYR A 11 -15.92 -5.89 -0.74
CA TYR A 11 -16.00 -6.64 0.51
C TYR A 11 -17.47 -6.97 0.79
N LEU A 12 -17.81 -8.26 0.90
CA LEU A 12 -19.19 -8.70 1.04
C LEU A 12 -19.55 -9.06 2.48
N ASP A 13 -18.72 -9.86 3.14
CA ASP A 13 -18.97 -10.34 4.50
C ASP A 13 -17.67 -10.85 5.13
N ALA A 14 -17.65 -10.99 6.45
CA ALA A 14 -16.63 -11.74 7.17
C ALA A 14 -17.23 -12.36 8.42
N GLY A 15 -16.67 -13.48 8.85
CA GLY A 15 -17.12 -14.18 10.04
C GLY A 15 -16.78 -15.66 9.99
N ALA A 16 -16.89 -16.33 11.13
CA ALA A 16 -16.55 -17.74 11.31
C ALA A 16 -15.15 -18.09 10.76
N GLY A 17 -14.17 -17.20 10.97
CA GLY A 17 -12.79 -17.38 10.52
C GLY A 17 -12.55 -17.17 9.02
N GLY A 18 -13.52 -16.63 8.28
CA GLY A 18 -13.40 -16.35 6.85
C GLY A 18 -13.68 -14.88 6.47
N ARG A 19 -13.37 -14.56 5.22
CA ARG A 19 -13.76 -13.32 4.52
C ARG A 19 -14.30 -13.67 3.14
N LEU A 20 -15.37 -12.99 2.74
CA LEU A 20 -16.03 -13.15 1.45
C LEU A 20 -15.90 -11.85 0.65
N GLU A 21 -15.36 -11.95 -0.55
CA GLU A 21 -15.05 -10.80 -1.39
C GLU A 21 -15.37 -11.09 -2.86
N ARG A 22 -15.77 -10.05 -3.59
CA ARG A 22 -15.92 -10.08 -5.03
C ARG A 22 -14.72 -9.42 -5.70
N PHE A 23 -14.12 -10.12 -6.65
CA PHE A 23 -13.06 -9.64 -7.52
C PHE A 23 -13.50 -9.77 -8.98
N GLY A 24 -13.89 -8.67 -9.61
CA GLY A 24 -14.57 -8.63 -10.90
C GLY A 24 -15.93 -9.35 -10.79
N PRO A 25 -16.19 -10.38 -11.62
CA PRO A 25 -17.45 -11.14 -11.56
C PRO A 25 -17.43 -12.28 -10.53
N TYR A 26 -16.30 -12.56 -9.87
CA TYR A 26 -16.13 -13.77 -9.06
C TYR A 26 -16.13 -13.46 -7.57
N VAL A 27 -16.98 -14.16 -6.82
CA VAL A 27 -17.00 -14.16 -5.36
C VAL A 27 -16.07 -15.26 -4.83
N LEU A 28 -15.20 -14.94 -3.89
CA LEU A 28 -14.21 -15.86 -3.32
C LEU A 28 -14.29 -15.87 -1.79
N ASP A 29 -14.28 -17.06 -1.22
CA ASP A 29 -14.18 -17.31 0.22
C ASP A 29 -12.72 -17.60 0.58
N ARG A 30 -12.18 -16.79 1.50
CA ARG A 30 -10.78 -16.87 1.93
C ARG A 30 -10.69 -16.88 3.45
N PRO A 31 -9.68 -17.54 4.05
CA PRO A 31 -9.49 -17.51 5.48
C PRO A 31 -9.17 -16.12 6.01
N SER A 32 -9.74 -15.80 7.15
CA SER A 32 -9.46 -14.62 7.95
C SER A 32 -9.55 -14.96 9.44
N PRO A 33 -8.45 -15.41 10.06
CA PRO A 33 -8.48 -15.87 11.46
C PRO A 33 -8.94 -14.82 12.47
N VAL A 34 -8.87 -13.54 12.11
CA VAL A 34 -9.33 -12.42 12.95
C VAL A 34 -10.86 -12.24 12.91
N ALA A 35 -11.55 -12.84 11.92
CA ALA A 35 -13.00 -12.74 11.76
C ALA A 35 -13.75 -13.73 12.68
N LEU A 36 -13.60 -13.54 13.99
CA LEU A 36 -14.12 -14.45 15.03
C LEU A 36 -15.64 -14.34 15.25
N TRP A 37 -16.28 -13.32 14.69
CA TRP A 37 -17.72 -13.08 14.84
C TRP A 37 -18.56 -13.94 13.88
N ALA A 38 -19.88 -13.93 14.07
CA ALA A 38 -20.81 -14.62 13.17
C ALA A 38 -20.93 -13.89 11.82
N ARG A 39 -21.14 -14.65 10.75
CA ARG A 39 -21.39 -14.11 9.40
C ARG A 39 -22.66 -13.29 9.41
N GLU A 40 -22.61 -12.07 8.85
CA GLU A 40 -23.78 -11.21 8.74
C GLU A 40 -24.66 -11.64 7.56
N HIS A 41 -24.05 -12.14 6.49
CA HIS A 41 -24.70 -12.55 5.26
C HIS A 41 -24.39 -14.01 4.90
N PRO A 42 -24.74 -14.99 5.78
CA PRO A 42 -24.42 -16.39 5.57
C PRO A 42 -24.96 -16.96 4.24
N GLU A 43 -26.04 -16.38 3.70
CA GLU A 43 -26.67 -16.75 2.43
C GLU A 43 -25.79 -16.47 1.19
N LEU A 44 -24.79 -15.59 1.31
CA LEU A 44 -23.88 -15.26 0.20
C LEU A 44 -22.76 -16.29 0.04
N TRP A 45 -22.34 -16.95 1.11
CA TRP A 45 -21.17 -17.83 1.14
C TRP A 45 -21.28 -19.04 0.20
N PRO A 46 -22.45 -19.72 0.07
CA PRO A 46 -22.61 -20.79 -0.90
C PRO A 46 -22.39 -20.36 -2.36
N ARG A 47 -22.46 -19.06 -2.67
CA ARG A 47 -22.25 -18.50 -4.01
C ARG A 47 -20.78 -18.29 -4.37
N ALA A 48 -19.84 -18.53 -3.44
CA ALA A 48 -18.42 -18.41 -3.72
C ALA A 48 -18.00 -19.35 -4.86
N ALA A 49 -17.41 -18.78 -5.91
CA ALA A 49 -16.88 -19.51 -7.05
C ALA A 49 -15.60 -20.28 -6.69
N GLY A 50 -14.87 -19.82 -5.68
CA GLY A 50 -13.67 -20.46 -5.16
C GLY A 50 -13.56 -20.31 -3.64
N VAL A 51 -13.11 -21.36 -2.98
CA VAL A 51 -12.85 -21.41 -1.53
C VAL A 51 -11.39 -21.78 -1.32
N TYR A 52 -10.64 -20.98 -0.55
CA TYR A 52 -9.25 -21.30 -0.22
C TYR A 52 -9.16 -22.01 1.14
N HIS A 53 -8.55 -23.19 1.15
CA HIS A 53 -8.32 -24.00 2.34
C HIS A 53 -6.84 -23.89 2.77
N ARG A 54 -6.58 -23.23 3.89
CA ARG A 54 -5.23 -23.16 4.48
C ARG A 54 -4.81 -24.52 5.05
N SER A 55 -3.55 -24.88 4.84
CA SER A 55 -2.92 -26.03 5.50
C SER A 55 -2.27 -25.60 6.82
N SER A 56 -2.30 -26.47 7.83
CA SER A 56 -1.59 -26.27 9.11
C SER A 56 -0.07 -26.26 8.96
N SER A 57 0.46 -26.89 7.90
CA SER A 57 1.89 -26.91 7.56
C SER A 57 2.37 -25.74 6.70
N GLY A 58 1.49 -24.77 6.42
CA GLY A 58 1.75 -23.65 5.51
C GLY A 58 1.21 -23.87 4.09
N GLY A 59 0.93 -22.78 3.38
CA GLY A 59 0.27 -22.84 2.07
C GLY A 59 -1.21 -23.26 2.17
N GLY A 60 -1.69 -23.96 1.15
CA GLY A 60 -3.08 -24.38 1.03
C GLY A 60 -3.47 -24.73 -0.39
N HIS A 61 -4.76 -24.90 -0.63
CA HIS A 61 -5.31 -25.19 -1.96
C HIS A 61 -6.65 -24.49 -2.18
N TRP A 62 -7.02 -24.33 -3.44
CA TRP A 62 -8.32 -23.81 -3.84
C TRP A 62 -9.26 -24.93 -4.25
N SER A 63 -10.51 -24.85 -3.79
CA SER A 63 -11.64 -25.62 -4.29
C SER A 63 -12.51 -24.69 -5.13
N PHE A 64 -12.71 -25.02 -6.41
CA PHE A 64 -13.50 -24.19 -7.32
C PHE A 64 -14.84 -24.85 -7.64
N ARG A 65 -15.92 -24.05 -7.59
CA ARG A 65 -17.28 -24.45 -7.97
C ARG A 65 -17.64 -24.01 -9.40
N ALA A 66 -16.82 -23.14 -9.98
CA ALA A 66 -16.94 -22.67 -11.36
C ALA A 66 -15.56 -22.66 -12.02
N ARG A 67 -15.53 -22.74 -13.36
CA ARG A 67 -14.30 -22.56 -14.12
C ARG A 67 -13.91 -21.08 -14.10
N LEU A 68 -12.84 -20.75 -13.37
CA LEU A 68 -12.26 -19.41 -13.37
C LEU A 68 -11.21 -19.28 -14.49
N PRO A 69 -11.04 -18.08 -15.07
CA PRO A 69 -9.90 -17.81 -15.92
C PRO A 69 -8.60 -17.87 -15.11
N GLN A 70 -7.48 -18.14 -15.79
CA GLN A 70 -6.17 -18.23 -15.13
C GLN A 70 -5.77 -16.91 -14.46
N THR A 71 -6.06 -15.79 -15.14
CA THR A 71 -5.90 -14.43 -14.65
C THR A 71 -7.05 -13.57 -15.18
N TRP A 72 -7.38 -12.47 -14.51
CA TRP A 72 -8.34 -11.48 -15.03
C TRP A 72 -7.98 -10.07 -14.55
N PRO A 73 -8.42 -9.02 -15.28
CA PRO A 73 -8.16 -7.66 -14.86
C PRO A 73 -9.05 -7.25 -13.67
N LEU A 74 -8.47 -6.46 -12.78
CA LEU A 74 -9.13 -5.73 -11.71
C LEU A 74 -8.84 -4.25 -11.93
N ARG A 75 -9.87 -3.45 -12.21
CA ARG A 75 -9.72 -2.00 -12.38
C ARG A 75 -9.88 -1.29 -11.04
N TRP A 76 -9.02 -0.31 -10.82
CA TRP A 76 -9.14 0.61 -9.68
C TRP A 76 -8.75 2.01 -10.14
N ASN A 77 -9.75 2.88 -10.29
CA ASN A 77 -9.61 4.18 -10.95
C ASN A 77 -8.97 4.01 -12.35
N GLN A 78 -7.88 4.71 -12.63
CA GLN A 78 -7.14 4.63 -13.90
C GLN A 78 -6.21 3.41 -14.01
N PHE A 79 -6.03 2.63 -12.94
CA PHE A 79 -5.09 1.51 -12.92
C PHE A 79 -5.80 0.18 -13.21
N THR A 80 -5.12 -0.70 -13.94
CA THR A 80 -5.56 -2.07 -14.19
C THR A 80 -4.52 -3.03 -13.63
N PHE A 81 -4.97 -3.92 -12.76
CA PHE A 81 -4.14 -4.96 -12.14
C PHE A 81 -4.55 -6.33 -12.67
N GLU A 82 -3.58 -7.14 -13.06
CA GLU A 82 -3.84 -8.56 -13.23
C GLU A 82 -3.98 -9.20 -11.84
N ILE A 83 -5.05 -9.96 -11.64
CA ILE A 83 -5.28 -10.78 -10.45
C ILE A 83 -5.49 -12.24 -10.80
N LYS A 84 -5.17 -13.12 -9.85
CA LYS A 84 -5.38 -14.57 -9.93
C LYS A 84 -5.35 -15.23 -8.55
N PRO A 85 -6.06 -16.35 -8.33
CA PRO A 85 -5.91 -17.16 -7.14
C PRO A 85 -4.47 -17.69 -7.04
N THR A 86 -3.73 -17.35 -5.98
CA THR A 86 -2.37 -17.87 -5.76
C THR A 86 -2.39 -19.10 -4.86
N GLY A 87 -1.29 -19.85 -4.84
CA GLY A 87 -1.10 -20.99 -3.92
C GLY A 87 -1.06 -20.62 -2.43
N PHE A 88 -1.09 -19.33 -2.09
CA PHE A 88 -1.13 -18.83 -0.70
C PHE A 88 -2.47 -18.14 -0.36
N GLY A 89 -3.43 -18.13 -1.28
CA GLY A 89 -4.78 -17.60 -1.06
C GLY A 89 -4.92 -16.09 -1.19
N HIS A 90 -3.89 -15.37 -1.64
CA HIS A 90 -4.03 -13.96 -2.04
C HIS A 90 -4.34 -13.85 -3.53
N MET A 91 -4.75 -12.66 -3.97
CA MET A 91 -5.25 -12.44 -5.35
C MET A 91 -4.28 -11.67 -6.25
N GLY A 92 -3.14 -11.19 -5.75
CA GLY A 92 -2.28 -10.29 -6.50
C GLY A 92 -2.59 -8.80 -6.28
N PHE A 93 -3.57 -8.50 -5.43
CA PHE A 93 -3.95 -7.14 -5.04
C PHE A 93 -4.46 -7.16 -3.61
N PHE A 94 -4.09 -6.15 -2.81
CA PHE A 94 -4.47 -5.99 -1.41
C PHE A 94 -5.32 -4.70 -1.26
N PRO A 95 -6.66 -4.80 -1.35
CA PRO A 95 -7.57 -3.65 -1.35
C PRO A 95 -7.42 -2.74 -0.14
N GLU A 96 -7.02 -3.28 1.02
CA GLU A 96 -6.80 -2.52 2.25
C GLU A 96 -5.79 -1.38 2.11
N HIS A 97 -4.80 -1.47 1.20
CA HIS A 97 -3.83 -0.39 0.97
C HIS A 97 -4.44 0.81 0.24
N THR A 98 -5.59 0.65 -0.42
CA THR A 98 -6.19 1.70 -1.24
C THR A 98 -6.61 2.92 -0.42
N GLY A 99 -6.89 2.74 0.88
CA GLY A 99 -7.14 3.83 1.80
C GLY A 99 -5.97 4.83 1.92
N HIS A 100 -4.75 4.39 1.62
CA HIS A 100 -3.58 5.27 1.57
C HIS A 100 -3.48 6.09 0.29
N TRP A 101 -4.15 5.67 -0.79
CA TRP A 101 -3.86 6.17 -2.14
C TRP A 101 -4.04 7.68 -2.30
N PRO A 102 -5.13 8.31 -1.81
CA PRO A 102 -5.29 9.76 -1.96
C PRO A 102 -4.18 10.52 -1.25
N TRP A 103 -3.81 10.06 -0.04
CA TRP A 103 -2.73 10.67 0.73
C TRP A 103 -1.36 10.47 0.07
N VAL A 104 -1.04 9.27 -0.43
CA VAL A 104 0.23 9.02 -1.12
C VAL A 104 0.33 9.86 -2.39
N ALA A 105 -0.73 9.91 -3.20
CA ALA A 105 -0.78 10.72 -4.41
C ALA A 105 -0.58 12.21 -4.11
N GLU A 106 -1.25 12.72 -3.06
CA GLU A 106 -1.04 14.09 -2.58
C GLU A 106 0.43 14.34 -2.22
N GLN A 107 1.03 13.47 -1.38
CA GLN A 107 2.43 13.65 -0.96
C GLN A 107 3.42 13.59 -2.13
N VAL A 108 3.18 12.72 -3.13
CA VAL A 108 3.98 12.66 -4.35
C VAL A 108 3.82 13.91 -5.21
N ALA A 109 2.60 14.44 -5.34
CA ALA A 109 2.32 15.62 -6.16
C ALA A 109 2.75 16.95 -5.51
N ARG A 110 3.02 16.98 -4.19
CA ARG A 110 3.38 18.20 -3.42
C ARG A 110 4.44 19.08 -4.07
N ARG A 111 5.43 18.48 -4.74
CA ARG A 111 6.43 19.20 -5.55
C ARG A 111 6.99 18.28 -6.66
N PRO A 112 7.57 18.83 -7.74
CA PRO A 112 8.20 18.01 -8.78
C PRO A 112 9.37 17.16 -8.27
N GLY A 113 9.73 16.10 -9.01
CA GLY A 113 10.93 15.29 -8.75
C GLY A 113 10.86 14.48 -7.46
N CYS A 114 9.81 13.69 -7.26
CA CYS A 114 9.72 12.77 -6.12
C CYS A 114 10.39 11.44 -6.47
N ARG A 115 11.52 11.09 -5.83
CA ARG A 115 12.05 9.72 -5.87
C ARG A 115 11.45 8.91 -4.74
N VAL A 116 10.73 7.85 -5.10
CA VAL A 116 10.08 6.92 -4.18
C VAL A 116 10.88 5.62 -4.15
N LEU A 117 11.26 5.16 -2.96
CA LEU A 117 11.74 3.79 -2.77
C LEU A 117 10.58 2.95 -2.22
N ASN A 118 10.12 1.98 -3.00
CA ASN A 118 9.07 1.03 -2.61
C ASN A 118 9.69 -0.35 -2.40
N LEU A 119 9.64 -0.85 -1.17
CA LEU A 119 10.28 -2.09 -0.73
C LEU A 119 9.23 -3.15 -0.39
N PHE A 120 9.56 -4.41 -0.69
CA PHE A 120 8.59 -5.51 -0.63
C PHE A 120 7.37 -5.17 -1.50
N ALA A 121 7.66 -4.59 -2.67
CA ALA A 121 6.70 -3.83 -3.45
C ALA A 121 5.65 -4.70 -4.15
N TYR A 122 5.82 -6.03 -4.10
CA TYR A 122 4.89 -7.02 -4.57
C TYR A 122 4.46 -6.76 -6.02
N THR A 123 3.17 -6.88 -6.35
CA THR A 123 2.61 -6.68 -7.68
C THR A 123 2.50 -5.20 -8.08
N GLY A 124 3.07 -4.28 -7.29
CA GLY A 124 3.33 -2.91 -7.70
C GLY A 124 2.17 -1.92 -7.55
N ALA A 125 1.12 -2.22 -6.78
CA ALA A 125 -0.02 -1.30 -6.62
C ALA A 125 0.40 0.13 -6.19
N LEU A 126 1.23 0.25 -5.15
CA LEU A 126 1.76 1.55 -4.70
C LEU A 126 2.81 2.12 -5.67
N THR A 127 3.54 1.26 -6.40
CA THR A 127 4.45 1.71 -7.47
C THR A 127 3.69 2.39 -8.60
N LEU A 128 2.61 1.79 -9.08
CA LEU A 128 1.76 2.35 -10.12
C LEU A 128 1.11 3.66 -9.68
N LEU A 129 0.61 3.71 -8.44
CA LEU A 129 0.08 4.94 -7.86
C LEU A 129 1.11 6.07 -7.87
N CYS A 130 2.31 5.82 -7.33
CA CYS A 130 3.37 6.83 -7.27
C CYS A 130 3.83 7.25 -8.67
N ALA A 131 4.03 6.31 -9.58
CA ALA A 131 4.43 6.59 -10.96
C ALA A 131 3.35 7.40 -11.71
N GLY A 132 2.08 7.02 -11.56
CA GLY A 132 0.93 7.75 -12.12
C GLY A 132 0.75 9.15 -11.54
N ALA A 133 1.23 9.39 -10.31
CA ALA A 133 1.30 10.72 -9.70
C ALA A 133 2.57 11.51 -10.10
N GLY A 134 3.42 10.97 -10.98
CA GLY A 134 4.61 11.65 -11.52
C GLY A 134 5.92 11.41 -10.75
N ALA A 135 5.98 10.39 -9.89
CA ALA A 135 7.22 10.01 -9.21
C ALA A 135 8.17 9.19 -10.10
N GLU A 136 9.47 9.31 -9.82
CA GLU A 136 10.47 8.29 -10.17
C GLU A 136 10.45 7.21 -9.09
N VAL A 137 10.19 5.96 -9.46
CA VAL A 137 9.98 4.88 -8.48
C VAL A 137 11.08 3.84 -8.58
N CYS A 138 11.74 3.54 -7.47
CA CYS A 138 12.54 2.34 -7.31
C CYS A 138 11.67 1.25 -6.66
N HIS A 139 11.26 0.27 -7.46
CA HIS A 139 10.47 -0.88 -7.05
C HIS A 139 11.41 -2.04 -6.71
N VAL A 140 11.32 -2.57 -5.49
CA VAL A 140 12.18 -3.66 -5.00
C VAL A 140 11.33 -4.79 -4.44
N ASP A 141 11.55 -5.99 -4.98
CA ASP A 141 11.01 -7.24 -4.46
C ASP A 141 12.05 -8.35 -4.63
N ALA A 142 12.04 -9.37 -3.77
CA ALA A 142 13.01 -10.46 -3.85
C ALA A 142 12.65 -11.49 -4.94
N VAL A 143 11.39 -11.53 -5.38
CA VAL A 143 10.89 -12.56 -6.29
C VAL A 143 10.78 -12.02 -7.72
N ARG A 144 11.53 -12.60 -8.65
CA ARG A 144 11.56 -12.16 -10.06
C ARG A 144 10.17 -12.20 -10.71
N GLU A 145 9.43 -13.28 -10.49
CA GLU A 145 8.11 -13.52 -11.07
C GLU A 145 7.08 -12.48 -10.55
N ILE A 146 7.27 -11.96 -9.34
CA ILE A 146 6.47 -10.87 -8.77
C ILE A 146 6.81 -9.53 -9.42
N ASN A 147 8.09 -9.23 -9.64
CA ASN A 147 8.50 -8.05 -10.40
C ASN A 147 8.02 -8.08 -11.86
N GLU A 148 7.98 -9.25 -12.50
CA GLU A 148 7.41 -9.43 -13.83
C GLU A 148 5.89 -9.20 -13.82
N TRP A 149 5.20 -9.65 -12.78
CA TRP A 149 3.78 -9.35 -12.58
C TRP A 149 3.55 -7.84 -12.42
N ALA A 150 4.35 -7.16 -11.61
CA ALA A 150 4.25 -5.72 -11.42
C ALA A 150 4.50 -4.93 -12.72
N ARG A 151 5.44 -5.38 -13.56
CA ARG A 151 5.65 -4.81 -14.91
C ARG A 151 4.44 -4.99 -15.82
N ARG A 152 3.78 -6.16 -15.80
CA ARG A 152 2.55 -6.40 -16.57
C ARG A 152 1.41 -5.50 -16.09
N ASN A 153 1.29 -5.27 -14.78
CA ASN A 153 0.35 -4.29 -14.22
C ASN A 153 0.67 -2.87 -14.70
N ALA A 154 1.95 -2.46 -14.71
CA ALA A 154 2.36 -1.16 -15.22
C ALA A 154 1.96 -1.00 -16.70
N ALA A 155 2.19 -2.03 -17.53
CA ALA A 155 1.80 -2.02 -18.94
C ALA A 155 0.27 -1.94 -19.12
N ALA A 156 -0.50 -2.76 -18.39
CA ALA A 156 -1.96 -2.73 -18.41
C ALA A 156 -2.54 -1.39 -17.93
N SER A 157 -1.78 -0.63 -17.15
CA SER A 157 -2.15 0.71 -16.65
C SER A 157 -1.61 1.86 -17.50
N GLY A 158 -1.02 1.58 -18.68
CA GLY A 158 -0.45 2.63 -19.55
C GLY A 158 0.83 3.29 -19.00
N LEU A 159 1.50 2.65 -18.04
CA LEU A 159 2.69 3.16 -17.35
C LEU A 159 3.99 2.49 -17.78
N SER A 160 4.03 1.81 -18.93
CA SER A 160 5.26 1.19 -19.45
C SER A 160 6.41 2.17 -19.63
N GLY A 161 6.12 3.42 -19.99
CA GLY A 161 7.11 4.49 -20.16
C GLY A 161 7.41 5.30 -18.89
N ALA A 162 6.75 5.00 -17.76
CA ALA A 162 6.97 5.71 -16.52
C ALA A 162 8.38 5.39 -15.94
N PRO A 163 9.03 6.34 -15.24
CA PRO A 163 10.38 6.16 -14.72
C PRO A 163 10.40 5.21 -13.50
N VAL A 164 10.26 3.92 -13.75
CA VAL A 164 10.30 2.86 -12.73
C VAL A 164 11.56 2.01 -12.89
N ARG A 165 12.43 2.02 -11.87
CA ARG A 165 13.55 1.10 -11.73
C ARG A 165 13.10 -0.15 -10.99
N TRP A 166 13.10 -1.28 -11.68
CA TRP A 166 12.66 -2.58 -11.16
C TRP A 166 13.85 -3.40 -10.68
N ILE A 167 13.86 -3.77 -9.40
CA ILE A 167 14.98 -4.45 -8.75
C ILE A 167 14.52 -5.78 -8.17
N THR A 168 15.14 -6.88 -8.61
CA THR A 168 15.02 -8.19 -7.97
C THR A 168 16.20 -8.42 -7.04
N ASP A 169 16.02 -8.21 -5.74
CA ASP A 169 17.12 -8.35 -4.77
C ASP A 169 16.61 -8.54 -3.34
N ASP A 170 17.50 -8.97 -2.44
CA ASP A 170 17.25 -8.90 -1.01
C ASP A 170 17.20 -7.43 -0.57
N VAL A 171 16.17 -7.06 0.19
CA VAL A 171 15.91 -5.66 0.53
C VAL A 171 17.05 -5.06 1.35
N LEU A 172 17.58 -5.78 2.35
CA LEU A 172 18.66 -5.27 3.22
C LEU A 172 19.99 -5.13 2.47
N LYS A 173 20.33 -6.09 1.60
CA LYS A 173 21.51 -5.99 0.74
C LYS A 173 21.37 -4.84 -0.25
N PHE A 174 20.18 -4.65 -0.81
CA PHE A 174 19.89 -3.56 -1.73
C PHE A 174 20.01 -2.18 -1.09
N THR A 175 19.33 -1.95 0.03
CA THR A 175 19.41 -0.67 0.76
C THR A 175 20.84 -0.37 1.19
N ALA A 176 21.61 -1.37 1.65
CA ALA A 176 23.03 -1.21 1.95
C ALA A 176 23.88 -0.80 0.72
N ARG A 177 23.58 -1.35 -0.47
CA ARG A 177 24.25 -0.94 -1.73
C ARG A 177 23.86 0.48 -2.15
N GLU A 178 22.60 0.85 -2.01
CA GLU A 178 22.13 2.20 -2.32
C GLU A 178 22.78 3.25 -1.41
N LEU A 179 22.98 2.93 -0.13
CA LEU A 179 23.73 3.78 0.80
C LEU A 179 25.17 3.98 0.36
N ARG A 180 25.88 2.89 0.01
CA ARG A 180 27.26 2.96 -0.52
C ARG A 180 27.37 3.77 -1.82
N ARG A 181 26.29 3.81 -2.61
CA ARG A 181 26.20 4.60 -3.84
C ARG A 181 25.75 6.05 -3.60
N GLY A 182 25.56 6.46 -2.36
CA GLY A 182 25.12 7.82 -2.02
C GLY A 182 23.69 8.15 -2.47
N ARG A 183 22.85 7.15 -2.75
CA ARG A 183 21.46 7.39 -3.21
C ARG A 183 20.61 7.92 -2.06
N ARG A 184 19.62 8.76 -2.41
CA ARG A 184 18.67 9.38 -1.48
C ARG A 184 17.27 9.45 -2.09
N TYR A 185 16.25 9.33 -1.24
CA TYR A 185 14.85 9.28 -1.64
C TYR A 185 14.02 10.31 -0.87
N GLU A 186 13.05 10.91 -1.55
CA GLU A 186 12.10 11.84 -0.93
C GLU A 186 10.97 11.09 -0.22
N ALA A 187 10.67 9.88 -0.67
CA ALA A 187 9.59 9.08 -0.14
C ALA A 187 9.99 7.61 0.00
N LEU A 188 9.56 7.00 1.09
CA LEU A 188 9.86 5.61 1.43
C LEU A 188 8.56 4.85 1.68
N ILE A 189 8.42 3.67 1.09
CA ILE A 189 7.32 2.74 1.32
C ILE A 189 7.94 1.39 1.65
N ALA A 190 7.50 0.76 2.74
CA ALA A 190 7.91 -0.58 3.11
C ALA A 190 6.72 -1.39 3.63
N ASP A 191 6.52 -2.57 3.04
CA ASP A 191 5.48 -3.53 3.44
C ASP A 191 6.10 -4.91 3.72
N PRO A 192 7.00 -5.03 4.72
CA PRO A 192 7.75 -6.25 4.92
C PRO A 192 6.84 -7.40 5.39
N PRO A 193 7.01 -8.62 4.83
CA PRO A 193 6.34 -9.80 5.36
C PRO A 193 6.93 -10.22 6.70
N SER A 194 6.22 -11.02 7.49
CA SER A 194 6.75 -11.59 8.75
C SER A 194 7.98 -12.46 8.49
N TYR A 195 7.90 -13.28 7.44
CA TYR A 195 8.96 -14.17 6.98
C TYR A 195 9.13 -14.05 5.48
N GLY A 196 10.38 -14.12 5.01
CA GLY A 196 10.69 -14.05 3.59
C GLY A 196 12.02 -14.72 3.26
N LYS A 197 12.28 -14.83 1.97
CA LYS A 197 13.58 -15.27 1.46
C LYS A 197 14.03 -14.32 0.34
N GLY A 198 15.29 -13.91 0.39
CA GLY A 198 15.94 -13.21 -0.70
C GLY A 198 16.18 -14.12 -1.91
N PRO A 199 16.56 -13.57 -3.08
CA PRO A 199 16.75 -14.34 -4.30
C PRO A 199 17.86 -15.40 -4.20
N GLN A 200 18.83 -15.23 -3.29
CA GLN A 200 19.92 -16.17 -3.04
C GLN A 200 19.70 -17.01 -1.77
N GLY A 201 18.46 -17.05 -1.27
CA GLY A 201 18.09 -17.80 -0.07
C GLY A 201 18.35 -17.06 1.25
N GLU A 202 18.63 -15.76 1.21
CA GLU A 202 18.79 -14.94 2.41
C GLU A 202 17.53 -14.99 3.27
N LYS A 203 17.67 -15.27 4.57
CA LYS A 203 16.53 -15.33 5.48
C LYS A 203 16.07 -13.92 5.86
N TRP A 204 14.78 -13.66 5.67
CA TRP A 204 14.11 -12.49 6.23
C TRP A 204 13.20 -12.89 7.39
N ILE A 205 13.42 -12.29 8.57
CA ILE A 205 12.51 -12.32 9.72
C ILE A 205 12.31 -10.87 10.16
N LEU A 206 11.06 -10.42 10.14
CA LEU A 206 10.71 -9.03 10.44
C LEU A 206 11.23 -8.61 11.82
N GLU A 207 10.93 -9.37 12.86
CA GLU A 207 11.29 -9.06 14.25
C GLU A 207 12.81 -8.98 14.47
N GLU A 208 13.60 -9.80 13.76
CA GLU A 208 15.05 -9.84 13.90
C GLU A 208 15.74 -8.69 13.15
N GLN A 209 15.11 -8.18 12.09
CA GLN A 209 15.80 -7.34 11.09
C GLN A 209 15.16 -5.96 10.88
N ILE A 210 13.98 -5.68 11.45
CA ILE A 210 13.26 -4.44 11.23
C ILE A 210 14.07 -3.20 11.63
N LEU A 211 14.76 -3.22 12.77
CA LEU A 211 15.54 -2.07 13.22
C LEU A 211 16.67 -1.74 12.25
N ARG A 212 17.40 -2.75 11.78
CA ARG A 212 18.44 -2.61 10.76
C ARG A 212 17.90 -2.04 9.46
N LEU A 213 16.72 -2.51 9.03
CA LEU A 213 16.06 -1.95 7.85
C LEU A 213 15.76 -0.45 8.06
N LEU A 214 15.11 -0.10 9.16
CA LEU A 214 14.70 1.28 9.45
C LEU A 214 15.90 2.24 9.57
N GLU A 215 17.01 1.80 10.19
CA GLU A 215 18.27 2.57 10.21
C GLU A 215 18.77 2.89 8.80
N GLN A 216 18.75 1.90 7.90
CA GLN A 216 19.16 2.10 6.51
C GLN A 216 18.19 3.01 5.76
N LEU A 217 16.88 2.87 6.00
CA LEU A 217 15.86 3.73 5.41
C LEU A 217 15.99 5.18 5.88
N LEU A 218 16.24 5.40 7.17
CA LEU A 218 16.50 6.73 7.71
C LEU A 218 17.75 7.36 7.08
N ALA A 219 18.80 6.57 6.85
CA ALA A 219 20.02 7.03 6.17
C ALA A 219 19.81 7.26 4.65
N LEU A 220 18.90 6.52 4.00
CA LEU A 220 18.49 6.71 2.60
C LEU A 220 17.51 7.87 2.40
N THR A 221 16.95 8.40 3.49
CA THR A 221 16.04 9.55 3.44
C THR A 221 16.81 10.79 3.00
N SER A 222 16.31 11.50 1.99
CA SER A 222 16.89 12.76 1.49
C SER A 222 16.78 13.88 2.51
N ASP A 223 17.51 14.98 2.29
CA ASP A 223 17.45 16.19 3.13
C ASP A 223 16.13 16.96 2.98
N GLN A 224 15.38 16.64 1.93
CA GLN A 224 14.03 17.14 1.73
C GLN A 224 13.08 15.94 1.71
N PRO A 225 12.81 15.28 2.83
CA PRO A 225 11.86 14.18 2.85
C PRO A 225 10.42 14.68 2.60
N ARG A 226 9.55 13.77 2.18
CA ARG A 226 8.11 14.01 2.03
C ARG A 226 7.32 13.09 2.93
N PHE A 227 7.54 11.79 2.82
CA PHE A 227 6.79 10.82 3.62
C PHE A 227 7.51 9.48 3.77
N VAL A 228 7.11 8.76 4.81
CA VAL A 228 7.38 7.33 5.01
C VAL A 228 6.03 6.65 5.21
N LEU A 229 5.79 5.54 4.51
CA LEU A 229 4.66 4.65 4.73
C LEU A 229 5.19 3.27 5.11
N PHE A 230 4.83 2.80 6.30
CA PHE A 230 5.16 1.47 6.77
C PHE A 230 3.86 0.71 7.05
N THR A 231 3.66 -0.43 6.40
CA THR A 231 2.49 -1.29 6.60
C THR A 231 2.93 -2.66 7.11
N SER A 232 2.03 -3.35 7.81
CA SER A 232 2.30 -4.70 8.30
C SER A 232 1.01 -5.49 8.48
N HIS A 233 1.03 -6.73 7.98
CA HIS A 233 -0.01 -7.75 8.26
C HIS A 233 0.44 -8.76 9.32
N THR A 234 1.61 -8.56 9.93
CA THR A 234 2.17 -9.46 10.94
C THR A 234 1.38 -9.33 12.26
N PRO A 235 0.88 -10.44 12.84
CA PRO A 235 0.26 -10.42 14.16
C PRO A 235 1.18 -9.78 15.21
N GLY A 236 0.62 -8.94 16.09
CA GLY A 236 1.39 -8.23 17.13
C GLY A 236 2.02 -6.91 16.67
N PHE A 237 2.15 -6.65 15.37
CA PHE A 237 2.62 -5.35 14.83
C PHE A 237 1.49 -4.31 14.87
N SER A 238 1.14 -3.91 16.09
CA SER A 238 0.05 -2.98 16.39
C SER A 238 0.36 -1.52 16.01
N PRO A 239 -0.65 -0.65 15.87
CA PRO A 239 -0.42 0.76 15.52
C PRO A 239 0.52 1.53 16.47
N PRO A 240 0.45 1.38 17.82
CA PRO A 240 1.41 2.03 18.71
C PRO A 240 2.85 1.56 18.48
N LEU A 241 3.06 0.27 18.19
CA LEU A 241 4.37 -0.28 17.85
C LEU A 241 4.89 0.36 16.56
N LEU A 242 4.09 0.35 15.49
CA LEU A 242 4.49 0.95 14.21
C LEU A 242 4.75 2.46 14.32
N ARG A 243 3.98 3.19 15.13
CA ARG A 243 4.25 4.60 15.46
C ARG A 243 5.64 4.77 16.08
N ASN A 244 5.99 3.92 17.04
CA ASN A 244 7.30 3.99 17.70
C ASN A 244 8.45 3.73 16.72
N LEU A 245 8.27 2.82 15.77
CA LEU A 245 9.27 2.54 14.72
C LEU A 245 9.54 3.74 13.81
N LEU A 246 8.58 4.65 13.63
CA LEU A 246 8.75 5.84 12.78
C LEU A 246 9.21 7.10 13.53
N ARG A 247 9.34 7.06 14.86
CA ARG A 247 9.84 8.21 15.66
C ARG A 247 11.17 8.78 15.17
N PRO A 248 12.16 7.99 14.71
CA PRO A 248 13.42 8.55 14.24
C PRO A 248 13.28 9.55 13.07
N TRP A 249 12.24 9.42 12.24
CA TRP A 249 11.96 10.43 11.20
C TRP A 249 11.39 11.71 11.80
N GLN A 250 10.50 11.59 12.79
CA GLN A 250 9.96 12.75 13.50
C GLN A 250 11.06 13.49 14.28
N ASP A 251 11.94 12.76 14.95
CA ASP A 251 13.04 13.33 15.72
C ASP A 251 14.06 14.05 14.82
N ARG A 252 14.34 13.48 13.63
CA ARG A 252 15.33 14.04 12.70
C ARG A 252 14.79 15.17 11.82
N PHE A 253 13.53 15.11 11.42
CA PHE A 253 12.96 15.98 10.37
C PHE A 253 11.71 16.76 10.81
N GLY A 254 11.27 16.62 12.07
CA GLY A 254 9.98 17.15 12.53
C GLY A 254 8.80 16.43 11.90
N GLY A 255 7.64 17.09 11.82
CA GLY A 255 6.46 16.53 11.16
C GLY A 255 5.63 15.60 12.03
N GLU A 256 4.75 14.84 11.38
CA GLU A 256 3.65 14.15 12.05
C GLU A 256 3.62 12.67 11.70
N ILE A 257 3.39 11.84 12.72
CA ILE A 257 3.15 10.40 12.59
C ILE A 257 1.67 10.12 12.85
N GLU A 258 1.05 9.44 11.89
CA GLU A 258 -0.25 8.80 12.03
C GLU A 258 -0.07 7.29 12.01
N ALA A 259 -0.78 6.58 12.88
CA ALA A 259 -0.79 5.13 12.88
C ALA A 259 -2.20 4.62 13.15
N GLY A 260 -2.57 3.51 12.53
CA GLY A 260 -3.88 2.91 12.70
C GLY A 260 -3.98 1.53 12.05
N THR A 261 -5.20 1.01 12.05
CA THR A 261 -5.54 -0.27 11.43
C THR A 261 -6.04 -0.03 10.00
N MET A 262 -5.59 -0.82 9.03
CA MET A 262 -6.20 -0.88 7.70
C MET A 262 -7.43 -1.77 7.75
N THR A 263 -8.53 -1.36 7.14
CA THR A 263 -9.82 -2.08 7.24
C THR A 263 -10.48 -2.24 5.89
N LEU A 264 -11.21 -3.35 5.76
CA LEU A 264 -12.16 -3.58 4.67
C LEU A 264 -13.57 -3.40 5.23
N ALA A 265 -14.38 -2.63 4.52
CA ALA A 265 -15.77 -2.37 4.87
C ALA A 265 -16.57 -2.09 3.60
N SER A 266 -17.87 -2.28 3.67
CA SER A 266 -18.82 -2.00 2.60
C SER A 266 -20.07 -1.36 3.20
N ALA A 267 -20.81 -0.57 2.42
CA ALA A 267 -22.10 -0.04 2.85
C ALA A 267 -23.14 -1.15 3.11
N ASN A 268 -22.90 -2.33 2.53
CA ASN A 268 -23.81 -3.47 2.58
C ASN A 268 -23.47 -4.49 3.68
N CYS A 269 -22.36 -4.34 4.43
CA CYS A 269 -22.08 -5.14 5.64
C CYS A 269 -21.75 -4.20 6.79
N ARG A 270 -22.38 -4.39 7.96
CA ARG A 270 -22.02 -3.63 9.16
C ARG A 270 -20.69 -4.09 9.73
N CYS A 271 -20.33 -5.35 9.47
CA CYS A 271 -19.06 -5.93 9.83
C CYS A 271 -17.87 -5.18 9.17
N VAL A 272 -16.92 -4.70 9.98
CA VAL A 272 -15.65 -4.14 9.49
C VAL A 272 -14.54 -5.14 9.73
N LEU A 273 -13.80 -5.51 8.69
CA LEU A 273 -12.71 -6.49 8.79
C LEU A 273 -11.34 -5.79 8.93
N PRO A 274 -10.65 -5.93 10.08
CA PRO A 274 -9.25 -5.54 10.21
C PRO A 274 -8.36 -6.34 9.24
N SER A 275 -7.52 -5.65 8.48
CA SER A 275 -6.67 -6.22 7.42
C SER A 275 -5.26 -5.63 7.47
N GLY A 276 -4.63 -5.68 8.64
CA GLY A 276 -3.27 -5.16 8.87
C GLY A 276 -3.25 -3.79 9.54
N CYS A 277 -2.05 -3.32 9.85
CA CYS A 277 -1.78 -2.03 10.49
C CYS A 277 -0.83 -1.19 9.64
N PHE A 278 -0.84 0.12 9.89
CA PHE A 278 0.09 1.05 9.26
C PHE A 278 0.61 2.08 10.26
N ALA A 279 1.78 2.61 9.96
CA ALA A 279 2.20 3.93 10.39
C ALA A 279 2.69 4.71 9.18
N ARG A 280 2.37 6.00 9.13
CA ARG A 280 2.84 6.91 8.11
C ARG A 280 3.33 8.19 8.74
N TRP A 281 4.50 8.62 8.32
CA TRP A 281 5.08 9.91 8.70
C TRP A 281 5.03 10.85 7.51
N ARG A 282 4.71 12.13 7.74
CA ARG A 282 4.81 13.20 6.74
C ARG A 282 5.70 14.33 7.23
N ALA A 283 6.55 14.83 6.34
CA ALA A 283 7.29 16.06 6.57
C ALA A 283 6.32 17.25 6.62
N GLU A 284 6.61 18.24 7.47
CA GLU A 284 5.84 19.48 7.54
C GLU A 284 5.83 20.19 6.17
N LYS A 285 4.79 21.00 5.92
CA LYS A 285 4.84 21.94 4.80
C LYS A 285 5.89 22.99 5.14
N THR A 286 6.98 23.05 4.38
CA THR A 286 7.98 24.13 4.50
C THR A 286 7.28 25.49 4.41
N SER A 287 7.79 26.48 5.15
CA SER A 287 7.22 27.84 5.23
C SER A 287 6.93 28.49 3.87
N ARG A 288 7.73 28.19 2.84
CA ARG A 288 7.47 28.63 1.45
C ARG A 288 6.20 28.04 0.82
N ALA A 289 5.84 26.79 1.14
CA ALA A 289 4.61 26.15 0.64
C ALA A 289 3.37 26.70 1.36
N ARG A 290 3.45 27.00 2.66
CA ARG A 290 2.37 27.72 3.38
C ARG A 290 2.12 29.11 2.81
N ALA A 291 3.18 29.84 2.45
CA ALA A 291 3.06 31.17 1.84
C ALA A 291 2.45 31.13 0.43
N ALA A 292 2.78 30.11 -0.38
CA ALA A 292 2.22 29.93 -1.71
C ALA A 292 0.73 29.52 -1.69
N GLU A 293 0.31 28.71 -0.71
CA GLU A 293 -1.12 28.36 -0.51
C GLU A 293 -1.95 29.49 0.13
N ALA A 294 -1.31 30.42 0.86
CA ALA A 294 -1.98 31.61 1.40
C ALA A 294 -2.17 32.73 0.37
N ALA A 295 -1.41 32.73 -0.73
CA ALA A 295 -1.46 33.78 -1.75
C ALA A 295 -2.80 33.91 -2.50
N PRO A 296 -3.55 32.83 -2.83
CA PRO A 296 -4.87 32.94 -3.45
C PRO A 296 -5.94 33.45 -2.47
N ALA A 297 -5.84 33.09 -1.19
CA ALA A 297 -6.79 33.50 -0.15
C ALA A 297 -6.66 35.00 0.18
N ALA A 298 -5.45 35.56 0.14
CA ALA A 298 -5.21 36.98 0.37
C ALA A 298 -5.73 37.86 -0.80
N ARG A 299 -5.61 37.40 -2.06
CA ARG A 299 -6.14 38.13 -3.24
C ARG A 299 -7.67 38.17 -3.27
N ALA A 300 -8.36 37.13 -2.79
CA ALA A 300 -9.82 37.12 -2.71
C ALA A 300 -10.37 38.08 -1.62
N ALA A 301 -9.59 38.35 -0.56
CA ALA A 301 -9.98 39.26 0.52
C ALA A 301 -9.75 40.76 0.16
N GLN A 302 -8.77 41.06 -0.71
CA GLN A 302 -8.47 42.44 -1.14
C GLN A 302 -9.36 42.95 -2.28
N GLY A 303 -10.02 42.07 -3.05
CA GLY A 303 -10.94 42.45 -4.13
C GLY A 303 -12.35 42.89 -3.70
N ARG A 304 -12.68 42.87 -2.39
CA ARG A 304 -14.03 43.20 -1.87
C ARG A 304 -14.11 44.50 -1.06
N ARG A 305 -13.07 45.34 -1.06
CA ARG A 305 -13.06 46.64 -0.36
C ARG A 305 -12.65 47.77 -1.30
N THR A 306 -13.45 48.06 -2.33
CA THR A 306 -13.46 49.35 -3.05
C THR A 306 -14.78 49.48 -3.82
N ALA A 307 -15.86 49.75 -3.10
CA ALA A 307 -17.08 50.30 -3.67
C ALA A 307 -17.74 51.13 -2.57
N GLU A 308 -17.22 52.33 -2.37
CA GLU A 308 -17.88 53.39 -1.60
C GLU A 308 -18.87 54.10 -2.54
N PRO A 309 -20.12 54.39 -2.12
CA PRO A 309 -21.04 55.15 -2.95
C PRO A 309 -20.74 56.64 -2.80
N ALA A 310 -20.56 57.32 -3.93
CA ALA A 310 -20.47 58.77 -4.01
C ALA A 310 -21.89 59.40 -3.88
N PRO A 311 -21.99 60.68 -3.47
CA PRO A 311 -23.14 61.26 -2.77
C PRO A 311 -24.38 61.50 -3.64
#